data_AF-A0A5C8V660-F1
#
_entry.id   AF-A0A5C8V660-F1
#
_cell.length_a   1.000
_cell.length_b   1.000
_cell.length_c   1.000
_cell.angle_alpha   90.00
_cell.angle_beta   90.00
_cell.angle_gamma   90.00
#
_symmetry.space_group_name_H-M   'P 1'
#
loop_
_entity.id
_entity.type
_entity.pdbx_description
1 polymer ?
#
loop_
_entity_poly.entity_id
_entity_poly.type
_entity_poly.pdbx_seq_one_letter_code
_entity_poly.pdbx_strand_id
1 'polypeptide(L)'
;MARKKGVKSILIIIGFIIASSILLPMLLESDSAVVNLVLKKKGKVYVFSKMGTFLAQNSLKKNESPSVVSFMQVFEGDGTIYATPHSIGDFVNLLCGNYVIHEHKENNQDGYVTVGKTNCLSNGIKNQNGENIGEQIRINTLELENTNTGESFEISWEQNVKTYESRALKNCEDKSFMISTQVYEGKSVMSSKKLIMVDLGEIVKFYGNKANLELNEDEQLLHIEFD
;
A
#
# COMPACT_ATOMS: atom_id res chain seq x y z
N MET A 1 47.90 31.84 -65.87
CA MET A 1 48.45 31.98 -64.50
C MET A 1 47.32 31.70 -63.52
N ALA A 2 47.19 30.50 -62.98
CA ALA A 2 47.91 29.97 -61.82
C ALA A 2 47.29 30.40 -60.46
N ARG A 3 46.91 29.36 -59.69
CA ARG A 3 46.77 29.22 -58.21
C ARG A 3 45.41 29.43 -57.51
N LYS A 4 44.80 28.26 -57.24
CA LYS A 4 44.30 27.73 -55.95
C LYS A 4 44.25 28.66 -54.72
N LYS A 5 43.09 28.65 -54.05
CA LYS A 5 42.79 28.28 -52.63
C LYS A 5 41.28 28.58 -52.46
N GLY A 6 40.35 27.70 -52.09
CA GLY A 6 40.41 26.59 -51.14
C GLY A 6 39.88 27.07 -49.79
N VAL A 7 38.56 27.07 -49.57
CA VAL A 7 37.94 27.05 -48.22
C VAL A 7 36.61 26.29 -48.30
N LYS A 8 36.51 25.25 -47.47
CA LYS A 8 35.36 24.38 -47.21
C LYS A 8 34.25 25.16 -46.49
N SER A 9 33.01 25.10 -46.97
CA SER A 9 31.78 25.61 -46.33
C SER A 9 30.65 25.29 -47.33
N ILE A 10 29.57 24.56 -47.09
CA ILE A 10 28.70 24.40 -45.92
C ILE A 10 28.05 23.01 -46.05
N LEU A 11 28.32 22.14 -45.08
CA LEU A 11 27.44 21.03 -44.69
C LEU A 11 26.82 21.48 -43.37
N ILE A 12 25.62 20.96 -43.05
CA ILE A 12 24.80 21.23 -41.83
C ILE A 12 23.68 22.25 -42.05
N ILE A 13 22.63 21.83 -42.78
CA ILE A 13 21.24 22.32 -42.57
C ILE A 13 20.28 21.12 -42.70
N ILE A 14 20.51 20.02 -41.99
CA ILE A 14 19.49 18.97 -41.73
C ILE A 14 19.84 18.28 -40.40
N GLY A 15 19.84 19.03 -39.30
CA GLY A 15 20.26 18.49 -38.00
C GLY A 15 19.62 19.18 -36.81
N PHE A 16 18.45 19.80 -36.97
CA PHE A 16 17.82 20.59 -35.90
C PHE A 16 16.28 20.57 -35.93
N ILE A 17 15.65 19.51 -36.45
CA ILE A 17 14.18 19.36 -36.43
C ILE A 17 13.71 18.02 -35.80
N ILE A 18 14.62 17.15 -35.33
CA ILE A 18 14.24 15.84 -34.73
C ILE A 18 14.68 15.72 -33.25
N ALA A 19 14.84 16.84 -32.54
CA ALA A 19 15.24 16.82 -31.13
C ALA A 19 14.19 17.40 -30.17
N SER A 20 12.99 17.78 -30.64
CA SER A 20 12.01 18.52 -29.81
C SER A 20 10.60 17.90 -29.76
N SER A 21 10.45 16.62 -30.07
CA SER A 21 9.13 15.95 -30.09
C SER A 21 9.05 14.69 -29.23
N ILE A 22 10.15 14.28 -28.60
CA ILE A 22 10.11 13.24 -27.56
C ILE A 22 10.10 13.95 -26.20
N LEU A 23 9.12 14.84 -26.01
CA LEU A 23 8.51 15.00 -24.69
C LEU A 23 7.70 13.72 -24.51
N LEU A 24 8.39 12.64 -24.13
CA LEU A 24 7.71 11.55 -23.43
C LEU A 24 7.02 12.26 -22.26
N PRO A 25 5.69 12.26 -22.13
CA PRO A 25 5.14 12.47 -20.81
C PRO A 25 5.79 11.37 -19.99
N MET A 26 6.73 11.72 -19.11
CA MET A 26 6.95 10.89 -17.95
C MET A 26 5.56 10.78 -17.36
N LEU A 27 4.92 9.63 -17.59
CA LEU A 27 3.84 9.15 -16.75
C LEU A 27 4.46 9.23 -15.37
N LEU A 28 4.17 10.31 -14.65
CA LEU A 28 4.58 10.41 -13.28
C LEU A 28 3.74 9.38 -12.56
N GLU A 29 4.31 8.19 -12.41
CA GLU A 29 3.75 7.12 -11.60
C GLU A 29 3.62 7.65 -10.17
N SER A 30 2.46 7.38 -9.58
CA SER A 30 2.26 7.63 -8.17
C SER A 30 3.04 6.57 -7.41
N ASP A 31 3.71 6.93 -6.32
CA ASP A 31 4.39 5.94 -5.47
C ASP A 31 3.40 5.10 -4.65
N SER A 32 2.12 5.06 -5.05
CA SER A 32 1.04 4.44 -4.29
C SER A 32 0.05 3.75 -5.20
N ALA A 33 -0.38 2.56 -4.78
CA ALA A 33 -1.42 1.77 -5.44
C ALA A 33 -2.53 1.45 -4.44
N VAL A 34 -3.77 1.39 -4.92
CA VAL A 34 -4.90 0.88 -4.14
C VAL A 34 -5.14 -0.56 -4.55
N VAL A 35 -4.92 -1.50 -3.63
CA VAL A 35 -4.90 -2.92 -3.93
C VAL A 35 -5.99 -3.71 -3.22
N ASN A 36 -6.34 -4.86 -3.80
CA ASN A 36 -7.02 -5.95 -3.12
C ASN A 36 -6.01 -6.90 -2.48
N LEU A 37 -6.40 -7.50 -1.36
CA LEU A 37 -5.60 -8.54 -0.71
C LEU A 37 -5.93 -9.92 -1.29
N VAL A 38 -4.90 -10.70 -1.57
CA VAL A 38 -5.03 -12.07 -2.07
C VAL A 38 -4.25 -13.01 -1.18
N LEU A 39 -4.91 -14.03 -0.65
CA LEU A 39 -4.28 -15.09 0.12
C LEU A 39 -3.92 -16.25 -0.81
N LYS A 40 -2.63 -16.53 -0.98
CA LYS A 40 -2.15 -17.76 -1.62
C LYS A 40 -1.80 -18.78 -0.52
N LYS A 41 -2.41 -19.96 -0.54
CA LYS A 41 -2.18 -21.00 0.48
C LYS A 41 -2.28 -22.39 -0.14
N LYS A 42 -1.22 -23.21 -0.01
CA LYS A 42 -1.16 -24.57 -0.57
C LYS A 42 -1.50 -24.61 -2.07
N GLY A 43 -0.99 -23.65 -2.83
CA GLY A 43 -1.23 -23.52 -4.27
C GLY A 43 -2.63 -23.07 -4.68
N LYS A 44 -3.51 -22.71 -3.73
CA LYS A 44 -4.82 -22.13 -4.00
C LYS A 44 -4.81 -20.61 -3.80
N VAL A 45 -5.64 -19.91 -4.57
CA VAL A 45 -5.75 -18.45 -4.59
C VAL A 45 -7.12 -18.03 -4.05
N TYR A 46 -7.14 -17.20 -3.00
CA TYR A 46 -8.36 -16.69 -2.40
C TYR A 46 -8.35 -15.16 -2.36
N VAL A 47 -9.38 -14.52 -2.93
CA VAL A 47 -9.48 -13.06 -2.93
C VAL A 47 -10.25 -12.58 -1.70
N PHE A 48 -9.75 -11.51 -1.08
CA PHE A 48 -10.34 -10.99 0.14
C PHE A 48 -11.64 -10.22 -0.12
N SER A 49 -12.66 -10.46 0.71
CA SER A 49 -13.93 -9.73 0.69
C SER A 49 -14.23 -9.05 2.03
N LYS A 50 -14.58 -7.76 1.97
CA LYS A 50 -15.01 -6.95 3.13
C LYS A 50 -16.46 -7.16 3.56
N MET A 51 -17.26 -7.91 2.80
CA MET A 51 -18.68 -8.12 3.11
C MET A 51 -18.89 -8.92 4.41
N GLY A 52 -17.83 -9.56 4.93
CA GLY A 52 -17.89 -10.43 6.08
C GLY A 52 -18.50 -11.80 5.76
N THR A 53 -18.27 -12.75 6.66
CA THR A 53 -18.55 -14.17 6.46
C THR A 53 -20.00 -14.45 6.08
N PHE A 54 -20.98 -13.83 6.75
CA PHE A 54 -22.40 -14.10 6.54
C PHE A 54 -22.88 -13.66 5.15
N LEU A 55 -22.50 -12.45 4.72
CA LEU A 55 -22.92 -11.93 3.42
C LEU A 55 -22.21 -12.67 2.27
N ALA A 56 -20.90 -12.93 2.41
CA ALA A 56 -20.15 -13.72 1.43
C ALA A 56 -20.77 -15.11 1.24
N GLN A 57 -21.08 -15.82 2.32
CA GLN A 57 -21.74 -17.12 2.24
C GLN A 57 -23.13 -17.07 1.59
N ASN A 58 -23.91 -16.01 1.86
CA ASN A 58 -25.23 -15.87 1.27
C ASN A 58 -25.17 -15.56 -0.23
N SER A 59 -24.22 -14.75 -0.69
CA SER A 59 -23.98 -14.53 -2.12
C SER A 59 -23.58 -15.83 -2.81
N LEU A 60 -22.62 -16.57 -2.24
CA LEU A 60 -22.16 -17.84 -2.80
C LEU A 60 -23.26 -18.91 -2.87
N LYS A 61 -24.14 -18.99 -1.87
CA LYS A 61 -25.32 -19.88 -1.89
C LYS A 61 -26.31 -19.55 -3.01
N LYS A 62 -26.33 -18.30 -3.47
CA LYS A 62 -27.15 -17.84 -4.60
C LYS A 62 -26.41 -17.96 -5.94
N ASN A 63 -25.21 -18.54 -5.95
CA ASN A 63 -24.33 -18.59 -7.11
C ASN A 63 -23.95 -17.18 -7.64
N GLU A 64 -23.76 -16.25 -6.70
CA GLU A 64 -23.29 -14.88 -6.95
C GLU A 64 -21.90 -14.68 -6.32
N SER A 65 -21.00 -14.02 -7.05
CA SER A 65 -19.69 -13.61 -6.56
C SER A 65 -19.83 -12.54 -5.46
N PRO A 66 -19.24 -12.73 -4.27
CA PRO A 66 -19.12 -11.68 -3.27
C PRO A 66 -18.42 -10.44 -3.84
N SER A 67 -18.83 -9.26 -3.36
CA SER A 67 -18.16 -8.02 -3.72
C SER A 67 -16.72 -8.02 -3.19
N VAL A 68 -15.80 -7.74 -4.11
CA VAL A 68 -14.38 -7.48 -3.89
C VAL A 68 -14.17 -6.02 -4.29
N VAL A 69 -13.85 -5.17 -3.32
CA VAL A 69 -13.62 -3.73 -3.55
C VAL A 69 -12.18 -3.47 -3.14
N SER A 70 -11.35 -2.82 -3.94
CA SER A 70 -9.98 -2.47 -3.53
C SER A 70 -10.00 -1.53 -2.32
N PHE A 71 -9.17 -1.79 -1.30
CA PHE A 71 -9.33 -1.11 -0.01
C PHE A 71 -8.06 -0.88 0.79
N MET A 72 -6.89 -1.33 0.32
CA MET A 72 -5.63 -1.04 0.99
C MET A 72 -4.78 -0.16 0.10
N GLN A 73 -4.46 1.05 0.55
CA GLN A 73 -3.45 1.86 -0.12
C GLN A 73 -2.08 1.40 0.35
N VAL A 74 -1.27 0.93 -0.58
CA VAL A 74 0.13 0.58 -0.37
C VAL A 74 1.01 1.60 -1.06
N PHE A 75 2.23 1.74 -0.56
CA PHE A 75 3.24 2.63 -1.10
C PHE A 75 4.52 1.86 -1.30
N GLU A 76 5.17 2.04 -2.44
CA GLU A 76 6.46 1.41 -2.71
C GLU A 76 7.56 2.47 -2.59
N GLY A 77 8.62 2.15 -1.84
CA GLY A 77 9.78 3.02 -1.70
C GLY A 77 11.00 2.20 -1.31
N ASP A 78 12.12 2.41 -2.00
CA ASP A 78 13.38 1.70 -1.75
C ASP A 78 13.28 0.16 -1.81
N GLY A 79 12.33 -0.37 -2.59
CA GLY A 79 12.04 -1.82 -2.70
C GLY A 79 11.25 -2.40 -1.52
N THR A 80 10.70 -1.54 -0.66
CA THR A 80 9.86 -1.91 0.49
C THR A 80 8.42 -1.51 0.25
N ILE A 81 7.49 -2.37 0.66
CA ILE A 81 6.04 -2.12 0.61
C ILE A 81 5.58 -1.58 1.97
N TYR A 82 5.00 -0.39 1.92
CA TYR A 82 4.52 0.35 3.07
C TYR A 82 3.00 0.48 3.07
N ALA A 83 2.43 0.68 4.26
CA ALA A 83 1.06 1.14 4.42
C ALA A 83 0.91 2.04 5.64
N THR A 84 -0.18 2.83 5.66
CA THR A 84 -0.49 3.64 6.85
C THR A 84 -0.97 2.74 8.00
N PRO A 85 -0.68 3.08 9.28
CA PRO A 85 -1.12 2.27 10.42
C PRO A 85 -2.62 1.98 10.45
N HIS A 86 -3.46 2.88 9.93
CA HIS A 86 -4.92 2.70 9.93
C HIS A 86 -5.42 1.70 8.88
N SER A 87 -4.62 1.38 7.85
CA SER A 87 -5.05 0.54 6.72
C SER A 87 -4.58 -0.92 6.82
N ILE A 88 -3.78 -1.29 7.82
CA ILE A 88 -3.19 -2.63 7.91
C ILE A 88 -4.06 -3.67 8.60
N GLY A 89 -5.24 -3.32 9.11
CA GLY A 89 -6.07 -4.24 9.90
C GLY A 89 -6.45 -5.53 9.16
N ASP A 90 -6.88 -5.42 7.91
CA ASP A 90 -7.24 -6.60 7.09
C ASP A 90 -6.02 -7.47 6.75
N PHE A 91 -4.88 -6.82 6.47
CA PHE A 91 -3.60 -7.47 6.23
C PHE A 91 -3.13 -8.27 7.45
N VAL A 92 -3.19 -7.65 8.64
CA VAL A 92 -2.86 -8.30 9.91
C VAL A 92 -3.79 -9.48 10.19
N ASN A 93 -5.10 -9.35 9.92
CA ASN A 93 -6.05 -10.45 10.09
C ASN A 93 -5.70 -11.67 9.23
N LEU A 94 -5.20 -11.46 8.02
CA LEU A 94 -4.72 -12.55 7.17
C LEU A 94 -3.45 -13.20 7.73
N LEU A 95 -2.49 -12.41 8.21
CA LEU A 95 -1.24 -12.91 8.78
C LEU A 95 -1.42 -13.66 10.08
N CYS A 96 -2.25 -13.18 10.99
CA CYS A 96 -2.47 -13.83 12.28
C CYS A 96 -3.39 -15.07 12.20
N GLY A 97 -3.87 -15.44 11.00
CA GLY A 97 -4.79 -16.56 10.83
C GLY A 97 -6.24 -16.26 11.18
N ASN A 98 -6.62 -15.00 11.41
CA ASN A 98 -7.98 -14.59 11.70
C ASN A 98 -8.80 -14.40 10.41
N TYR A 99 -9.05 -15.51 9.71
CA TYR A 99 -9.82 -15.49 8.48
C TYR A 99 -10.66 -16.75 8.29
N VAL A 100 -11.67 -16.65 7.42
CA VAL A 100 -12.53 -17.76 6.99
C VAL A 100 -12.40 -17.90 5.47
N ILE A 101 -12.05 -19.11 5.03
CA ILE A 101 -12.01 -19.48 3.62
C ILE A 101 -13.42 -19.91 3.17
N HIS A 102 -13.84 -19.41 2.02
CA HIS A 102 -15.05 -19.81 1.31
C HIS A 102 -14.65 -20.41 -0.02
N GLU A 103 -14.65 -21.74 -0.11
CA GLU A 103 -14.31 -22.47 -1.33
C GLU A 103 -15.39 -22.21 -2.39
N HIS A 104 -15.00 -21.62 -3.52
CA HIS A 104 -15.87 -21.36 -4.66
C HIS A 104 -15.01 -21.12 -5.90
N LYS A 105 -14.85 -22.16 -6.72
CA LYS A 105 -13.96 -22.09 -7.88
C LYS A 105 -14.54 -21.15 -8.94
N GLU A 106 -13.78 -20.13 -9.29
CA GLU A 106 -14.03 -19.24 -10.42
C GLU A 106 -12.84 -19.28 -11.40
N ASN A 107 -12.90 -18.48 -12.48
CA ASN A 107 -11.94 -18.55 -13.58
C ASN A 107 -10.48 -18.31 -13.12
N ASN A 108 -10.24 -17.33 -12.26
CA ASN A 108 -8.90 -16.88 -11.85
C ASN A 108 -8.61 -17.09 -10.35
N GLN A 109 -9.50 -17.76 -9.61
CA GLN A 109 -9.38 -17.93 -8.15
C GLN A 109 -10.08 -19.21 -7.68
N ASP A 110 -9.68 -19.72 -6.51
CA ASP A 110 -10.23 -20.93 -5.88
C ASP A 110 -11.32 -20.63 -4.84
N GLY A 111 -11.47 -19.35 -4.48
CA GLY A 111 -12.55 -18.89 -3.63
C GLY A 111 -12.27 -17.52 -3.05
N TYR A 112 -12.91 -17.28 -1.91
CA TYR A 112 -12.88 -16.00 -1.23
C TYR A 112 -12.38 -16.17 0.20
N VAL A 113 -11.82 -15.12 0.77
CA VAL A 113 -11.43 -15.06 2.17
C VAL A 113 -12.07 -13.85 2.84
N THR A 114 -12.59 -14.02 4.06
CA THR A 114 -13.15 -12.93 4.87
C THR A 114 -12.49 -12.92 6.24
N VAL A 115 -12.55 -11.78 6.94
CA VAL A 115 -12.09 -11.69 8.34
C VAL A 115 -12.84 -12.67 9.23
N GLY A 116 -12.11 -13.29 10.16
CA GLY A 116 -12.65 -14.17 11.18
C GLY A 116 -13.29 -13.42 12.36
N LYS A 117 -13.30 -14.05 13.53
CA LYS A 117 -13.88 -13.49 14.76
C LYS A 117 -12.85 -13.24 15.86
N THR A 118 -11.63 -13.73 15.68
CA THR A 118 -10.53 -13.50 16.62
C THR A 118 -10.10 -12.05 16.52
N ASN A 119 -9.53 -11.49 17.58
CA ASN A 119 -8.91 -10.18 17.50
C ASN A 119 -7.40 -10.35 17.59
N CYS A 120 -6.66 -9.91 16.57
CA CYS A 120 -5.20 -9.95 16.54
C CYS A 120 -4.57 -8.55 16.67
N LEU A 121 -5.41 -7.54 16.82
CA LEU A 121 -5.03 -6.15 16.73
C LEU A 121 -5.85 -5.34 17.73
N SER A 122 -5.18 -4.51 18.52
CA SER A 122 -5.84 -3.59 19.44
C SER A 122 -5.38 -2.15 19.16
N ASN A 123 -6.30 -1.21 19.36
CA ASN A 123 -6.04 0.21 19.16
C ASN A 123 -6.03 0.90 20.52
N GLY A 124 -5.03 1.76 20.75
CA GLY A 124 -4.89 2.58 21.94
C GLY A 124 -4.71 4.05 21.57
N ILE A 125 -5.24 4.94 22.40
CA ILE A 125 -5.01 6.38 22.29
C ILE A 125 -4.69 6.91 23.68
N LYS A 126 -3.60 7.66 23.80
CA LYS A 126 -3.22 8.35 25.02
C LYS A 126 -2.98 9.83 24.73
N ASN A 127 -3.65 10.71 25.46
CA ASN A 127 -3.40 12.15 25.37
C ASN A 127 -2.37 12.58 26.41
N GLN A 128 -1.49 13.50 26.04
CA GLN A 128 -0.46 14.09 26.89
C GLN A 128 -0.38 15.59 26.65
N ASN A 129 0.08 16.34 27.65
CA ASN A 129 0.32 17.78 27.48
C ASN A 129 1.52 18.00 26.56
N GLY A 130 1.40 18.98 25.65
CA GLY A 130 2.51 19.45 24.82
C GLY A 130 3.43 20.41 25.59
N GLU A 131 4.42 20.95 24.89
CA GLU A 131 5.39 21.88 25.47
C GLU A 131 4.76 23.24 25.84
N ASN A 132 3.76 23.70 25.09
CA ASN A 132 3.09 24.97 25.35
C ASN A 132 1.73 24.81 26.03
N ILE A 133 1.30 25.85 26.76
CA ILE A 133 -0.01 25.91 27.39
C ILE A 133 -1.11 25.78 26.32
N GLY A 134 -2.05 24.86 26.55
CA GLY A 134 -3.15 24.59 25.63
C GLY A 134 -2.79 23.65 24.47
N GLU A 135 -1.55 23.15 24.41
CA GLU A 135 -1.16 22.13 23.44
C GLU A 135 -1.36 20.72 24.01
N GLN A 136 -1.88 19.84 23.15
CA GLN A 136 -2.06 18.42 23.46
C GLN A 136 -1.42 17.58 22.37
N ILE A 137 -0.70 16.56 22.79
CA ILE A 137 -0.13 15.51 21.95
C ILE A 137 -0.98 14.26 22.13
N ARG A 138 -1.48 13.73 21.02
CA ARG A 138 -2.17 12.44 20.97
C ARG A 138 -1.17 11.38 20.54
N ILE A 139 -0.91 10.41 21.40
CA ILE A 139 -0.17 9.20 21.05
C ILE A 139 -1.19 8.15 20.62
N ASN A 140 -1.07 7.69 19.38
CA ASN A 140 -1.83 6.58 18.85
C ASN A 140 -0.95 5.34 18.90
N THR A 141 -1.54 4.23 19.31
CA THR A 141 -0.87 2.94 19.43
C THR A 141 -1.72 1.87 18.75
N LEU A 142 -1.07 0.98 18.03
CA LEU A 142 -1.64 -0.19 17.42
C LEU A 142 -0.79 -1.37 17.88
N GLU A 143 -1.40 -2.27 18.65
CA GLU A 143 -0.70 -3.45 19.18
C GLU A 143 -1.17 -4.68 18.43
N LEU A 144 -0.23 -5.36 17.76
CA LEU A 144 -0.46 -6.63 17.08
C LEU A 144 -0.06 -7.76 18.01
N GLU A 145 -0.87 -8.81 18.06
CA GLU A 145 -0.58 -10.00 18.87
C GLU A 145 -0.26 -11.19 17.95
N ASN A 146 0.86 -11.87 18.23
CA ASN A 146 1.17 -13.15 17.62
C ASN A 146 0.68 -14.27 18.53
N THR A 147 -0.49 -14.83 18.23
CA THR A 147 -1.13 -15.87 19.05
C THR A 147 -0.33 -17.18 19.10
N ASN A 148 0.62 -17.41 18.18
CA ASN A 148 1.48 -18.59 18.18
C ASN A 148 2.65 -18.45 19.17
N THR A 149 3.19 -17.25 19.36
CA THR A 149 4.36 -16.99 20.22
C THR A 149 4.00 -16.29 21.54
N GLY A 150 2.85 -15.62 21.60
CA GLY A 150 2.44 -14.75 22.71
C GLY A 150 3.14 -13.39 22.71
N GLU A 151 3.91 -13.07 21.67
CA GLU A 151 4.62 -11.79 21.56
C GLU A 151 3.70 -10.69 21.03
N SER A 152 4.04 -9.43 21.34
CA SER A 152 3.36 -8.26 20.82
C SER A 152 4.27 -7.35 19.99
N PHE A 153 3.69 -6.76 18.96
CA PHE A 153 4.33 -5.79 18.08
C PHE A 153 3.58 -4.47 18.14
N GLU A 154 4.19 -3.49 18.78
CA GLU A 154 3.59 -2.18 18.99
C GLU A 154 4.02 -1.22 17.87
N ILE A 155 3.05 -0.65 17.16
CA ILE A 155 3.23 0.46 16.24
C ILE A 155 2.67 1.71 16.92
N SER A 156 3.49 2.75 17.10
CA SER A 156 3.01 3.99 17.73
C SER A 156 3.55 5.24 17.04
N TRP A 157 2.70 6.26 17.01
CA TRP A 157 3.01 7.57 16.46
C TRP A 157 2.26 8.64 17.24
N GLU A 158 2.83 9.83 17.31
CA GLU A 158 2.17 10.97 17.94
C GLU A 158 1.60 11.92 16.90
N GLN A 159 0.62 12.70 17.33
CA GLN A 159 0.01 13.78 16.57
C GLN A 159 -0.20 14.99 17.48
N ASN A 160 0.30 16.14 17.06
CA ASN A 160 -0.05 17.41 17.69
C ASN A 160 -1.49 17.77 17.31
N VAL A 161 -2.38 17.88 18.29
CA VAL A 161 -3.83 18.07 18.04
C VAL A 161 -4.12 19.45 17.45
N LYS A 162 -3.25 20.44 17.67
CA LYS A 162 -3.42 21.82 17.20
C LYS A 162 -2.87 22.02 15.79
N THR A 163 -1.68 21.49 15.50
CA THR A 163 -1.03 21.64 14.18
C THR A 163 -1.37 20.51 13.21
N TYR A 164 -1.91 19.40 13.71
CA TYR A 164 -2.12 18.14 12.99
C TYR A 164 -0.84 17.48 12.46
N GLU A 165 0.33 17.97 12.86
CA GLU A 165 1.60 17.35 12.54
C GLU A 165 1.74 16.01 13.27
N SER A 166 2.16 14.98 12.54
CA SER A 166 2.39 13.64 13.07
C SER A 166 3.86 13.29 13.01
N ARG A 167 4.30 12.45 13.96
CA ARG A 167 5.67 11.95 14.04
C ARG A 167 5.67 10.48 14.45
N ALA A 168 6.45 9.67 13.73
CA ALA A 168 6.67 8.27 14.07
C ALA A 168 7.38 8.10 15.43
N LEU A 169 6.97 7.09 16.22
CA LEU A 169 7.60 6.77 17.50
C LEU A 169 8.21 5.37 17.52
N LYS A 170 7.44 4.34 17.16
CA LYS A 170 7.86 2.93 17.24
C LYS A 170 7.28 2.11 16.09
N ASN A 171 8.12 1.28 15.48
CA ASN A 171 7.76 0.38 14.37
C ASN A 171 6.96 1.05 13.23
N CYS A 172 7.23 2.33 13.01
CA CYS A 172 6.76 3.12 11.90
C CYS A 172 7.79 4.21 11.60
N GLU A 173 7.67 4.85 10.44
CA GLU A 173 8.59 5.89 9.99
C GLU A 173 7.89 7.01 9.23
N ASP A 174 8.52 8.19 9.29
CA ASP A 174 8.11 9.35 8.50
C ASP A 174 8.65 9.19 7.07
N LYS A 175 7.77 8.98 6.10
CA LYS A 175 8.13 8.87 4.67
C LYS A 175 7.42 9.95 3.85
N SER A 176 7.99 10.28 2.69
CA SER A 176 7.41 11.24 1.75
C SER A 176 7.19 10.56 0.41
N PHE A 177 5.97 10.62 -0.11
CA PHE A 177 5.59 10.00 -1.37
C PHE A 177 4.94 11.00 -2.30
N MET A 178 5.16 10.83 -3.60
CA MET A 178 4.47 11.57 -4.65
C MET A 178 3.08 10.98 -4.88
N ILE A 179 2.05 11.75 -4.52
CA ILE A 179 0.66 11.32 -4.62
C ILE A 179 -0.06 12.18 -5.65
N SER A 180 -0.75 11.53 -6.59
CA SER A 180 -1.63 12.18 -7.56
C SER A 180 -3.01 12.42 -6.94
N THR A 181 -3.44 13.67 -6.86
CA THR A 181 -4.76 14.06 -6.33
C THR A 181 -5.58 14.73 -7.42
N GLN A 182 -6.81 14.26 -7.62
CA GLN A 182 -7.75 14.89 -8.54
C GLN A 182 -8.33 16.16 -7.89
N VAL A 183 -8.05 17.32 -8.48
CA VAL A 183 -8.53 18.62 -7.96
C VAL A 183 -9.82 19.07 -8.66
N TYR A 184 -9.97 18.79 -9.96
CA TYR A 184 -11.16 19.07 -10.76
C TYR A 184 -11.28 18.06 -11.90
N GLU A 185 -12.40 18.06 -12.64
CA GLU A 185 -12.64 17.15 -13.77
C GLU A 185 -11.46 17.12 -14.75
N GLY A 186 -10.82 15.95 -14.85
CA GLY A 186 -9.69 15.71 -15.76
C GLY A 186 -8.35 16.35 -15.38
N LYS A 187 -8.24 17.00 -14.21
CA LYS A 187 -6.96 17.57 -13.73
C LYS A 187 -6.50 16.92 -12.44
N SER A 188 -5.33 16.30 -12.51
CA SER A 188 -4.61 15.80 -11.35
C SER A 188 -3.40 16.67 -11.07
N VAL A 189 -3.13 16.90 -9.78
CA VAL A 189 -1.90 17.52 -9.31
C VAL A 189 -1.11 16.49 -8.54
N MET A 190 0.21 16.49 -8.72
CA MET A 190 1.09 15.68 -7.91
C MET A 190 1.71 16.53 -6.83
N SER A 191 1.65 16.01 -5.60
CA SER A 191 2.25 16.65 -4.45
C SER A 191 2.97 15.61 -3.62
N SER A 192 4.15 15.97 -3.14
CA SER A 192 4.82 15.20 -2.10
C SER A 192 4.04 15.34 -0.80
N LYS A 193 3.68 14.20 -0.19
CA LYS A 193 2.98 14.15 1.09
C LYS A 193 3.79 13.36 2.09
N LYS A 194 4.04 13.97 3.25
CA LYS A 194 4.64 13.30 4.42
C LYS A 194 3.59 12.43 5.12
N LEU A 195 3.90 11.16 5.34
CA LEU A 195 3.01 10.16 5.90
C LEU A 195 3.74 9.32 6.95
N ILE A 196 3.00 8.84 7.95
CA ILE A 196 3.46 7.79 8.87
C ILE A 196 3.23 6.45 8.19
N MET A 197 4.31 5.69 8.01
CA MET A 197 4.30 4.42 7.32
C MET A 197 4.77 3.26 8.18
N VAL A 198 4.21 2.10 7.92
CA VAL A 198 4.62 0.82 8.50
C VAL A 198 5.13 -0.07 7.38
N ASP A 199 6.31 -0.65 7.57
CA ASP A 199 6.86 -1.68 6.68
C ASP A 199 6.05 -2.97 6.82
N LEU A 200 5.39 -3.41 5.75
CA LEU A 200 4.58 -4.63 5.76
C LEU A 200 5.44 -5.89 5.90
N GLY A 201 6.69 -5.86 5.44
CA GLY A 201 7.67 -6.93 5.59
C GLY A 201 8.06 -7.16 7.04
N GLU A 202 8.19 -6.10 7.86
CA GLU A 202 8.45 -6.24 9.29
C GLU A 202 7.27 -6.89 10.03
N ILE A 203 6.02 -6.58 9.64
CA ILE A 203 4.83 -7.26 10.19
C ILE A 203 4.83 -8.75 9.81
N VAL A 204 5.18 -9.08 8.56
CA VAL A 204 5.29 -10.48 8.12
C VAL A 204 6.34 -11.24 8.93
N LYS A 205 7.52 -10.65 9.11
CA LYS A 205 8.60 -11.22 9.93
C LYS A 205 8.14 -11.45 11.37
N PHE A 206 7.43 -10.49 11.96
CA PHE A 206 6.89 -10.60 13.32
C PHE A 206 5.97 -11.81 13.50
N TYR A 207 5.11 -12.11 12.54
CA TYR A 207 4.25 -13.28 12.64
C TYR A 207 5.00 -14.61 12.49
N GLY A 208 6.28 -14.59 12.08
CA GLY A 208 7.09 -15.79 11.88
C GLY A 208 6.58 -16.71 10.77
N ASN A 209 5.57 -16.24 10.03
CA ASN A 209 5.02 -16.93 8.89
C ASN A 209 6.07 -16.83 7.78
N LYS A 210 6.36 -17.92 7.08
CA LYS A 210 7.11 -17.87 5.82
C LYS A 210 6.29 -17.23 4.69
N ALA A 211 5.50 -16.21 5.04
CA ALA A 211 4.63 -15.53 4.11
C ALA A 211 5.51 -14.66 3.21
N ASN A 212 5.33 -14.76 1.90
CA ASN A 212 5.95 -13.86 0.94
C ASN A 212 4.92 -12.80 0.51
N LEU A 213 5.38 -11.57 0.33
CA LEU A 213 4.58 -10.48 -0.21
C LEU A 213 4.97 -10.25 -1.67
N GLU A 214 3.97 -10.18 -2.54
CA GLU A 214 4.16 -9.88 -3.96
C GLU A 214 3.10 -8.86 -4.38
N LEU A 215 3.55 -7.69 -4.80
CA LEU A 215 2.70 -6.64 -5.36
C LEU A 215 2.57 -6.85 -6.87
N ASN A 216 1.35 -7.01 -7.34
CA ASN A 216 1.01 -6.99 -8.76
C ASN A 216 0.28 -5.66 -9.03
N GLU A 217 1.01 -4.69 -9.56
CA GLU A 217 0.48 -3.34 -9.82
C GLU A 217 -0.57 -3.32 -10.94
N ASP A 218 -0.37 -4.13 -11.99
CA ASP A 218 -1.26 -4.22 -13.15
C ASP A 218 -2.66 -4.72 -12.75
N GLU A 219 -2.71 -5.74 -11.89
CA GLU A 219 -3.96 -6.32 -11.37
C GLU A 219 -4.44 -5.63 -10.09
N GLN A 220 -3.65 -4.70 -9.54
CA GLN A 220 -3.90 -4.05 -8.25
C GLN A 220 -4.10 -5.07 -7.12
N LEU A 221 -3.21 -6.06 -7.02
CA LEU A 221 -3.26 -7.12 -6.03
C LEU A 221 -2.01 -7.12 -5.15
N LEU A 222 -2.19 -7.29 -3.85
CA LEU A 222 -1.12 -7.67 -2.94
C LEU A 222 -1.34 -9.12 -2.53
N HIS A 223 -0.48 -9.99 -3.04
CA HIS A 223 -0.45 -11.39 -2.68
C HIS A 223 0.28 -11.60 -1.35
N ILE A 224 -0.34 -12.38 -0.48
CA ILE A 224 0.21 -12.89 0.77
C ILE A 224 0.28 -14.41 0.62
N GLU A 225 1.48 -14.92 0.38
CA GLU A 225 1.70 -16.32 0.03
C GLU A 225 2.29 -17.10 1.19
N PHE A 226 1.53 -18.07 1.72
CA PHE A 226 1.99 -18.99 2.74
C PHE A 226 2.44 -20.31 2.10
N ASP A 227 3.67 -20.73 2.42
CA ASP A 227 4.20 -22.08 2.17
C ASP A 227 3.25 -23.20 2.66
#